data_AF-A0A2S2P0N6-F1
#
_entry.id   AF-A0A2S2P0N6-F1
#
_cell.length_a   1.000
_cell.length_b   1.000
_cell.length_c   1.000
_cell.angle_alpha   90.00
_cell.angle_beta   90.00
_cell.angle_gamma   90.00
#
_symmetry.space_group_name_H-M   'P 1'
#
loop_
_entity.id
_entity.type
_entity.pdbx_description
1 polymer ?
#
loop_
_entity_poly.entity_id
_entity_poly.type
_entity_poly.pdbx_seq_one_letter_code
_entity_poly.pdbx_strand_id
1 'polypeptide(L)'
;DPPHLLKGIRNNMLNKNVVFTIDVQQKEASWDDIVDLYNIDGNIEDVRMLPRLTSEHVERKKIKKMKVKNAAQVLSQRVSSIMSYLSSVKILSENAADTAKF
;
A
#
# COMPACT_ATOMS: atom_id res chain seq x y z
N ASP A 1 -14.44 6.98 -15.40
CA ASP A 1 -13.95 8.05 -14.51
C ASP A 1 -12.71 7.52 -13.76
N PRO A 2 -11.55 8.19 -13.86
CA PRO A 2 -10.32 7.74 -13.19
C PRO A 2 -10.36 7.72 -11.64
N PRO A 3 -10.89 8.74 -10.93
CA PRO A 3 -11.11 8.67 -9.47
C PRO A 3 -11.90 7.45 -8.95
N HIS A 4 -12.91 7.00 -9.69
CA HIS A 4 -13.74 5.86 -9.34
C HIS A 4 -13.01 4.54 -9.55
N LEU A 5 -12.19 4.44 -10.60
CA LEU A 5 -11.32 3.28 -10.82
C LEU A 5 -10.30 3.15 -9.67
N LEU A 6 -9.67 4.26 -9.28
CA LEU A 6 -8.69 4.26 -8.19
C LEU A 6 -9.30 3.81 -6.85
N LYS A 7 -10.50 4.32 -6.52
CA LYS A 7 -11.27 3.85 -5.36
C LYS A 7 -11.63 2.37 -5.49
N GLY A 8 -12.01 1.93 -6.69
CA GLY A 8 -12.36 0.55 -6.98
C GLY A 8 -11.21 -0.41 -6.74
N ILE A 9 -10.02 -0.09 -7.27
CA ILE A 9 -8.77 -0.84 -7.06
C ILE A 9 -8.50 -0.94 -5.56
N ARG A 10 -8.44 0.20 -4.85
CA ARG A 10 -8.21 0.21 -3.40
C ARG A 10 -9.23 -0.66 -2.66
N ASN A 11 -10.52 -0.49 -2.94
CA ASN A 11 -11.60 -1.20 -2.22
C ASN A 11 -11.57 -2.72 -2.48
N ASN A 12 -11.19 -3.14 -3.69
CA ASN A 12 -10.98 -4.55 -4.01
C ASN A 12 -9.79 -5.11 -3.24
N MET A 13 -8.65 -4.39 -3.22
CA MET A 13 -7.45 -4.79 -2.50
C MET A 13 -7.71 -5.04 -1.00
N LEU A 14 -8.65 -4.32 -0.38
CA LEU A 14 -9.00 -4.53 1.04
C LEU A 14 -9.41 -5.97 1.36
N ASN A 15 -9.97 -6.70 0.39
CA ASN A 15 -10.56 -8.02 0.60
C ASN A 15 -9.98 -9.10 -0.33
N LYS A 16 -9.13 -8.72 -1.29
CA LYS A 16 -8.57 -9.61 -2.31
C LYS A 16 -7.16 -9.14 -2.64
N ASN A 17 -6.28 -10.08 -2.93
CA ASN A 17 -4.99 -9.74 -3.50
C ASN A 17 -5.13 -9.51 -5.01
N VAL A 18 -4.23 -8.71 -5.56
CA VAL A 18 -4.16 -8.45 -7.00
C VAL A 18 -3.03 -9.28 -7.58
N VAL A 19 -3.36 -10.20 -8.46
CA VAL A 19 -2.38 -10.97 -9.23
C VAL A 19 -2.16 -10.29 -10.57
N PHE A 20 -0.91 -10.03 -10.92
CA PHE A 20 -0.53 -9.36 -12.16
C PHE A 20 0.79 -9.91 -12.69
N THR A 21 1.10 -9.65 -13.96
CA THR A 21 2.30 -10.16 -14.62
C THR A 21 3.16 -9.00 -15.10
N ILE A 22 4.43 -8.98 -14.72
CA ILE A 22 5.46 -8.08 -15.24
C ILE A 22 6.63 -8.94 -15.71
N ASP A 23 7.12 -8.72 -16.93
CA ASP A 23 8.25 -9.47 -17.52
C ASP A 23 8.07 -11.00 -17.45
N VAL A 24 6.85 -11.47 -17.74
CA VAL A 24 6.46 -12.90 -17.69
C VAL A 24 6.43 -13.50 -16.27
N GLN A 25 6.80 -12.74 -15.24
CA GLN A 25 6.71 -13.17 -13.85
C GLN A 25 5.35 -12.80 -13.26
N GLN A 26 4.65 -13.78 -12.71
CA GLN A 26 3.45 -13.55 -11.92
C GLN A 26 3.84 -12.97 -10.57
N LYS A 27 3.11 -11.95 -10.14
CA LYS A 27 3.32 -11.18 -8.93
C LYS A 27 2.00 -11.01 -8.21
N GLU A 28 2.09 -10.76 -6.91
CA GLU A 28 0.93 -10.59 -6.06
C GLU A 28 1.08 -9.34 -5.19
N ALA A 29 0.11 -8.44 -5.30
CA ALA A 29 0.00 -7.27 -4.44
C ALA A 29 -1.09 -7.49 -3.39
N SER A 30 -0.76 -7.26 -2.13
CA SER A 30 -1.66 -7.47 -1.00
C SER A 30 -1.91 -6.17 -0.22
N TRP A 31 -3.09 -6.06 0.39
CA TRP A 31 -3.34 -4.95 1.32
C TRP A 31 -2.57 -5.11 2.64
N ASP A 32 -2.22 -6.33 2.99
CA ASP A 32 -1.53 -6.59 4.25
C ASP A 32 -0.08 -6.07 4.21
N ASP A 33 0.59 -6.06 3.04
CA ASP A 33 1.89 -5.37 2.89
C ASP A 33 1.80 -3.85 3.19
N ILE A 34 0.67 -3.21 2.85
CA ILE A 34 0.40 -1.80 3.17
C ILE A 34 0.16 -1.62 4.68
N VAL A 35 -0.50 -2.59 5.32
CA VAL A 35 -0.71 -2.61 6.78
C VAL A 35 0.63 -2.74 7.50
N ASP A 36 1.49 -3.67 7.08
CA ASP A 36 2.80 -3.89 7.67
C ASP A 36 3.70 -2.67 7.52
N LEU A 37 3.73 -2.07 6.32
CA LEU A 37 4.44 -0.81 6.08
C LEU A 37 3.96 0.30 7.02
N TYR A 38 2.65 0.45 7.19
CA TYR A 38 2.08 1.47 8.07
C TYR A 38 2.44 1.25 9.54
N ASN A 39 2.47 -0.01 9.99
CA ASN A 39 2.82 -0.37 11.36
C ASN A 39 4.31 -0.13 11.63
N ILE A 40 5.19 -0.53 10.72
CA ILE A 40 6.64 -0.31 10.84
C ILE A 40 6.94 1.19 10.85
N ASP A 41 6.42 1.94 9.89
CA ASP A 41 6.60 3.39 9.81
C ASP A 41 5.99 4.12 11.01
N GLY A 42 4.88 3.60 11.56
CA GLY A 42 4.21 4.16 12.74
C GLY A 42 4.95 3.97 14.06
N ASN A 43 5.85 2.99 14.13
CA ASN A 43 6.68 2.71 15.31
C ASN A 43 7.99 3.52 15.34
N ILE A 44 8.24 4.36 14.33
CA ILE A 44 9.40 5.27 14.31
C ILE A 44 9.08 6.49 15.16
N GLU A 45 9.74 6.62 16.31
CA GLU A 45 9.45 7.67 17.31
C GLU A 45 9.73 9.09 16.81
N ASP A 46 10.80 9.28 16.02
CA ASP A 46 11.25 10.61 15.62
C ASP A 46 10.57 11.14 14.34
N VAL A 47 10.82 10.47 13.20
CA VAL A 47 10.41 10.96 11.87
C VAL A 47 9.86 9.80 11.04
N ARG A 48 8.54 9.81 10.85
CA ARG A 48 7.86 8.91 9.91
C ARG A 48 8.29 9.21 8.47
N MET A 49 8.55 8.16 7.71
CA MET A 49 8.77 8.20 6.27
C MET A 49 7.47 8.53 5.51
N LEU A 50 6.32 8.08 6.04
CA LEU A 50 4.99 8.25 5.45
C LEU A 50 4.03 9.03 6.36
N PRO A 51 4.34 10.29 6.73
CA PRO A 51 3.59 11.06 7.75
C PRO A 51 2.15 11.40 7.34
N ARG A 52 1.81 11.22 6.06
CA ARG A 52 0.45 11.44 5.53
C ARG A 52 -0.43 10.19 5.62
N LEU A 53 0.15 9.01 5.82
CA LEU A 53 -0.62 7.80 6.06
C LEU A 53 -1.10 7.81 7.51
N THR A 54 -2.40 7.66 7.66
CA THR A 54 -3.09 7.62 8.95
C THR A 54 -3.95 6.37 9.00
N SER A 55 -4.52 6.08 10.16
CA SER A 55 -5.45 4.96 10.29
C SER A 55 -6.64 5.01 9.32
N GLU A 56 -7.11 6.20 8.89
CA GLU A 56 -8.17 6.34 7.87
C GLU A 56 -7.75 5.86 6.47
N HIS A 57 -6.46 5.65 6.25
CA HIS A 57 -5.92 5.18 4.98
C HIS A 57 -5.83 3.64 4.95
N VAL A 58 -5.50 3.02 6.09
CA VAL A 58 -5.00 1.64 6.15
C VAL A 58 -5.91 0.71 6.96
N GLU A 59 -6.41 1.15 8.12
CA GLU A 59 -7.24 0.30 8.98
C GLU A 59 -8.63 0.10 8.36
N ARG A 60 -8.94 -1.14 7.95
CA ARG A 60 -10.19 -1.51 7.25
C ARG A 60 -11.46 -0.93 7.90
N LYS A 61 -11.52 -0.90 9.24
CA LYS A 61 -12.67 -0.36 10.01
C LYS A 61 -12.79 1.17 9.98
N LYS A 62 -11.69 1.90 9.76
CA LYS A 62 -11.63 3.37 9.75
C LYS A 62 -11.60 3.96 8.34
N ILE A 63 -11.45 3.12 7.31
CA ILE A 63 -11.38 3.56 5.93
C ILE A 63 -12.69 4.21 5.45
N LYS A 64 -12.56 5.45 4.96
CA LYS A 64 -13.61 6.13 4.21
C LYS A 64 -13.60 5.65 2.75
N LYS A 65 -14.41 4.63 2.42
CA LYS A 65 -14.42 3.95 1.10
C LYS A 65 -14.64 4.89 -0.10
N MET A 66 -15.34 6.01 0.10
CA MET A 66 -15.64 7.00 -0.94
C MET A 66 -14.60 8.13 -1.07
N LYS A 67 -13.66 8.25 -0.13
CA LYS A 67 -12.67 9.33 -0.11
C LYS A 67 -11.51 9.02 -1.06
N VAL A 68 -11.62 9.48 -2.31
CA VAL A 68 -10.62 9.27 -3.39
C VAL A 68 -9.23 9.69 -2.95
N LYS A 69 -9.12 10.85 -2.27
CA LYS A 69 -7.85 11.39 -1.79
C LYS A 69 -7.05 10.36 -0.97
N ASN A 70 -7.70 9.65 -0.05
CA ASN A 70 -7.02 8.64 0.76
C ASN A 70 -6.55 7.46 -0.11
N ALA A 71 -7.36 7.02 -1.09
CA ALA A 71 -6.95 5.97 -2.01
C ALA A 71 -5.71 6.39 -2.85
N ALA A 72 -5.69 7.63 -3.34
CA ALA A 72 -4.54 8.18 -4.06
C ALA A 72 -3.28 8.32 -3.19
N GLN A 73 -3.42 8.64 -1.91
CA GLN A 73 -2.28 8.72 -0.99
C GLN A 73 -1.69 7.34 -0.68
N VAL A 74 -2.54 6.32 -0.51
CA VAL A 74 -2.07 4.93 -0.32
C VAL A 74 -1.36 4.41 -1.56
N LEU A 75 -1.96 4.60 -2.74
CA LEU A 75 -1.42 4.13 -4.02
C LEU A 75 -0.50 5.17 -4.67
N SER A 76 0.40 5.78 -3.88
CA SER A 76 1.30 6.83 -4.35
C SER A 76 2.72 6.31 -4.56
N GLN A 77 3.47 6.98 -5.44
CA GLN A 77 4.88 6.66 -5.73
C GLN A 77 5.75 6.64 -4.46
N ARG A 78 5.47 7.52 -3.49
CA ARG A 78 6.22 7.56 -2.23
C ARG A 78 6.02 6.29 -1.41
N VAL A 79 4.78 5.81 -1.30
CA VAL A 79 4.46 4.57 -0.59
C VAL A 79 5.17 3.39 -1.25
N SER A 80 5.08 3.29 -2.59
CA SER A 80 5.79 2.29 -3.39
C SER A 80 7.32 2.33 -3.16
N SER A 81 7.92 3.51 -3.21
CA SER A 81 9.39 3.66 -3.05
C SER A 81 9.87 3.23 -1.67
N ILE A 82 9.17 3.62 -0.61
CA ILE A 82 9.51 3.22 0.76
C ILE A 82 9.27 1.71 0.96
N MET A 83 8.17 1.18 0.44
CA MET A 83 7.88 -0.25 0.50
C MET A 83 8.97 -1.07 -0.19
N SER A 84 9.39 -0.68 -1.40
CA SER A 84 10.47 -1.33 -2.14
C SER A 84 11.81 -1.25 -1.40
N TYR A 85 12.14 -0.09 -0.82
CA TYR A 85 13.35 0.07 -0.01
C TYR A 85 13.33 -0.83 1.24
N LEU A 86 12.25 -0.81 2.02
CA LEU A 86 12.15 -1.61 3.24
C LEU A 86 12.15 -3.12 2.96
N SER A 87 11.60 -3.54 1.81
CA SER A 87 11.70 -4.93 1.36
C SER A 87 13.14 -5.29 0.97
N SER A 88 13.87 -4.41 0.27
CA SER A 88 15.26 -4.69 -0.14
C SER A 88 16.24 -4.81 1.03
N VAL A 89 15.98 -4.09 2.13
CA VAL A 89 16.73 -4.22 3.38
C VAL A 89 16.16 -5.26 4.36
N LYS A 90 15.20 -6.08 3.90
CA LYS A 90 14.58 -7.19 4.65
C LYS A 90 13.86 -6.78 5.94
N ILE A 91 13.38 -5.54 6.00
CA ILE A 91 12.50 -5.05 7.08
C ILE A 91 11.04 -5.43 6.79
N LEU A 92 10.63 -5.33 5.52
CA LEU A 92 9.36 -5.88 5.04
C LEU A 92 9.57 -7.24 4.38
N SER A 93 8.48 -7.98 4.20
CA SER A 93 8.47 -9.23 3.43
C SER A 93 9.02 -9.00 2.00
N GLU A 94 9.57 -10.05 1.39
CA GLU A 94 9.98 -9.99 -0.02
C GLU A 94 8.76 -9.78 -0.94
N ASN A 95 7.57 -10.26 -0.55
CA ASN A 95 6.32 -10.06 -1.27
C ASN A 95 5.89 -8.58 -1.31
N ALA A 96 6.28 -7.77 -0.33
CA ALA A 96 6.03 -6.33 -0.36
C ALA A 96 6.72 -5.64 -1.54
N ALA A 97 7.80 -6.21 -2.10
CA ALA A 97 8.42 -5.70 -3.33
C ALA A 97 7.51 -5.86 -4.56
N ASP A 98 6.59 -6.82 -4.55
CA ASP A 98 5.58 -6.98 -5.60
C ASP A 98 4.44 -5.98 -5.41
N THR A 99 3.93 -5.80 -4.19
CA THR A 99 2.98 -4.72 -3.88
C THR A 99 3.53 -3.33 -4.25
N ALA A 100 4.84 -3.10 -4.09
CA ALA A 100 5.47 -1.85 -4.49
C ALA A 100 5.51 -1.63 -6.01
N LYS A 101 5.49 -2.70 -6.82
CA LYS A 101 5.55 -2.64 -8.29
C LYS A 101 4.18 -2.52 -8.95
N PHE A 102 3.11 -2.85 -8.23
CA PHE A 102 1.72 -2.70 -8.67
C PHE A 102 1.30 -1.22 -8.69
#